data_AF-A0A7S2HQN2-F1
#
_entry.id   AF-A0A7S2HQN2-F1
#
_cell.length_a   1.000
_cell.length_b   1.000
_cell.length_c   1.000
_cell.angle_alpha   90.00
_cell.angle_beta   90.00
_cell.angle_gamma   90.00
#
_symmetry.space_group_name_H-M   'P 1'
#
loop_
_entity.id
_entity.type
_entity.pdbx_description
1 polymer ?
#
loop_
_entity_poly.entity_id
_entity_poly.type
_entity_poly.pdbx_seq_one_letter_code
_entity_poly.pdbx_strand_id
1 'polypeptide(L)'
;IALNVHGKSIAIGSVERDGLVRVYEFDGMDWIQKGNDLRGGGEMASLFGKSLSMDEKGGRIVVGAPNHNGPDDNGDGIGDRRLVGQVRVFQYMPESNIWREDGVLYGKNNGQRYGFSVSMYLDGSRFAVGSVGNGGR
;
A
#
# COMPACT_ATOMS: atom_id res chain seq x y z
N ILE A 1 -7.07 -1.49 6.86
CA ILE A 1 -6.76 -2.70 7.66
C ILE A 1 -6.93 -3.89 6.74
N ALA A 2 -6.03 -4.88 6.80
CA ALA A 2 -6.17 -6.18 6.14
C ALA A 2 -5.85 -7.28 7.15
N LEU A 3 -6.52 -8.42 7.05
CA LEU A 3 -6.31 -9.60 7.89
C LEU A 3 -6.06 -10.81 6.99
N ASN A 4 -5.17 -11.71 7.37
CA ASN A 4 -5.05 -13.00 6.69
C ASN A 4 -6.16 -13.96 7.11
N VAL A 5 -6.44 -14.98 6.29
CA VAL A 5 -7.60 -15.89 6.49
C VAL A 5 -7.52 -16.68 7.81
N HIS A 6 -6.33 -16.89 8.34
CA HIS A 6 -6.10 -17.58 9.62
C HIS A 6 -6.19 -16.67 10.85
N GLY A 7 -6.41 -15.36 10.66
CA GLY A 7 -6.49 -14.39 11.75
C GLY A 7 -5.17 -14.19 12.52
N LYS A 8 -4.05 -14.69 12.00
CA LYS A 8 -2.74 -14.64 12.65
C LYS A 8 -1.92 -13.41 12.27
N SER A 9 -2.23 -12.77 11.14
CA SER A 9 -1.51 -11.58 10.67
C SER A 9 -2.47 -10.46 10.32
N ILE A 10 -2.18 -9.25 10.80
CA ILE A 10 -2.95 -8.04 10.51
C ILE A 10 -2.03 -6.94 9.97
N ALA A 11 -2.44 -6.27 8.90
CA ALA A 11 -1.80 -5.05 8.42
C ALA A 11 -2.67 -3.83 8.76
N ILE A 12 -2.08 -2.85 9.42
CA ILE A 12 -2.74 -1.61 9.84
C ILE A 12 -2.06 -0.45 9.14
N GLY A 13 -2.86 0.34 8.41
CA GLY A 13 -2.42 1.58 7.80
C GLY A 13 -2.79 2.76 8.68
N SER A 14 -1.83 3.64 8.93
CA SER A 14 -2.03 5.01 9.41
C SER A 14 -1.73 5.96 8.26
N VAL A 15 -2.66 6.87 7.98
CA VAL A 15 -2.51 7.86 6.91
C VAL A 15 -1.89 9.18 7.40
N GLU A 16 -1.34 9.21 8.62
CA GLU A 16 -0.71 10.41 9.17
C GLU A 16 0.62 10.73 8.49
N ARG A 17 0.91 12.03 8.29
CA ARG A 17 2.08 12.56 7.59
C ARG A 17 2.24 11.98 6.18
N ASP A 18 3.17 11.03 6.04
CA ASP A 18 3.57 10.41 4.76
C ASP A 18 2.94 9.02 4.58
N GLY A 19 2.07 8.62 5.51
CA GLY A 19 1.48 7.30 5.58
C GLY A 19 2.46 6.21 6.03
N LEU A 20 1.94 5.30 6.84
CA LEU A 20 2.67 4.20 7.46
C LEU A 20 1.79 2.95 7.43
N VAL A 21 2.37 1.81 7.09
CA VAL A 21 1.73 0.51 7.30
C VAL A 21 2.63 -0.34 8.19
N ARG A 22 2.02 -0.95 9.20
CA ARG A 22 2.65 -1.96 10.05
C ARG A 22 1.92 -3.28 9.91
N VAL A 23 2.69 -4.35 9.89
CA VAL A 23 2.15 -5.71 9.94
C VAL A 23 2.45 -6.27 11.31
N TYR A 24 1.48 -6.92 11.92
CA TYR A 24 1.60 -7.61 13.18
C TYR A 24 1.27 -9.08 13.00
N GLU A 25 1.95 -9.94 13.74
CA GLU A 25 1.67 -11.36 13.83
C GLU A 25 1.35 -11.72 15.29
N PHE A 26 0.29 -12.50 15.49
CA PHE A 26 -0.09 -13.01 16.80
C PHE A 26 0.75 -14.24 17.13
N ASP A 27 1.45 -14.20 18.26
CA ASP A 27 2.32 -15.30 18.71
C ASP A 27 1.62 -16.32 19.63
N GLY A 28 0.35 -16.07 19.97
CA GLY A 28 -0.42 -16.84 20.95
C GLY A 28 -0.73 -16.07 22.23
N MET A 29 -0.01 -14.99 22.51
CA MET A 29 -0.18 -14.13 23.68
C MET A 29 -0.37 -12.67 23.28
N ASP A 30 0.47 -12.16 22.37
CA ASP A 30 0.51 -10.74 21.98
C ASP A 30 0.59 -10.56 20.46
N TRP A 31 0.29 -9.34 20.01
CA TRP A 31 0.52 -8.90 18.64
C TRP A 31 1.90 -8.27 18.51
N ILE A 32 2.81 -8.97 17.86
CA ILE A 32 4.21 -8.53 17.68
C ILE A 32 4.36 -7.99 16.26
N GLN A 33 5.04 -6.86 16.10
CA GLN A 33 5.30 -6.31 14.78
C GLN A 33 6.16 -7.29 13.96
N LYS A 34 5.67 -7.63 12.76
CA LYS A 34 6.33 -8.48 11.78
C LYS A 34 7.06 -7.61 10.77
N GLY A 35 8.38 -7.56 10.89
CA GLY A 35 9.29 -6.80 10.05
C GLY A 35 9.27 -5.28 10.24
N ASN A 36 9.95 -4.58 9.32
CA ASN A 36 10.07 -3.12 9.36
C ASN A 36 8.77 -2.39 9.00
N ASP A 37 8.72 -1.12 9.40
CA ASP A 37 7.70 -0.16 8.97
C ASP A 37 7.70 0.02 7.45
N LEU A 38 6.51 0.09 6.84
CA LEU A 38 6.33 0.42 5.43
C LEU A 38 5.94 1.89 5.31
N ARG A 39 6.76 2.70 4.66
CA ARG A 39 6.55 4.16 4.59
C ARG A 39 6.19 4.59 3.17
N GLY A 40 5.28 5.56 3.04
CA GLY A 40 4.77 6.06 1.77
C GLY A 40 5.74 6.91 0.92
N GLY A 41 6.99 7.09 1.36
CA GLY A 41 8.04 7.72 0.55
C GLY A 41 8.18 9.24 0.69
N GLY A 42 7.56 9.85 1.70
CA GLY A 42 7.77 11.26 2.05
C GLY A 42 6.82 12.25 1.36
N GLU A 43 5.94 11.80 0.46
CA GLU A 43 4.88 12.66 -0.08
C GLU A 43 3.76 12.82 0.96
N MET A 44 3.79 13.97 1.65
CA MET A 44 2.77 14.35 2.62
C MET A 44 1.37 14.27 2.01
N ALA A 45 0.45 13.62 2.72
CA ALA A 45 -0.95 13.45 2.31
C ALA A 45 -1.19 12.58 1.06
N SER A 46 -0.21 11.75 0.64
CA SER A 46 -0.40 10.71 -0.39
C SER A 46 -1.43 9.62 0.00
N LEU A 47 -1.81 9.58 1.28
CA LEU A 47 -2.70 8.59 1.89
C LEU A 47 -2.18 7.16 1.73
N PHE A 48 -0.86 6.96 1.80
CA PHE A 48 -0.29 5.62 1.84
C PHE A 48 -0.86 4.81 3.02
N GLY A 49 -1.31 3.59 2.73
CA GLY A 49 -2.02 2.74 3.70
C GLY A 49 -3.54 2.92 3.70
N LYS A 50 -4.10 3.78 2.84
CA LYS A 50 -5.56 4.01 2.73
C LYS A 50 -6.33 2.76 2.34
N SER A 51 -5.75 1.93 1.49
CA SER A 51 -6.29 0.64 1.08
C SER A 51 -5.20 -0.43 1.19
N LEU A 52 -5.58 -1.61 1.65
CA LEU A 52 -4.68 -2.66 2.08
C LEU A 52 -5.31 -4.02 1.74
N SER A 53 -4.52 -4.95 1.20
CA SER A 53 -4.90 -6.35 1.06
C SER A 53 -3.68 -7.23 1.29
N MET A 54 -3.90 -8.44 1.80
CA MET A 54 -2.88 -9.42 2.16
C MET A 54 -3.24 -10.78 1.58
N ASP A 55 -2.24 -11.60 1.27
CA ASP A 55 -2.43 -13.00 0.89
C ASP A 55 -2.81 -13.87 2.09
N GLU A 56 -3.23 -15.11 1.84
CA GLU A 56 -3.62 -16.08 2.87
C GLU A 56 -2.49 -16.34 3.88
N LYS A 57 -1.23 -16.36 3.41
CA LYS A 57 -0.06 -16.66 4.23
C LYS A 57 0.47 -15.47 5.01
N GLY A 58 -0.02 -14.25 4.74
CA GLY A 58 0.53 -13.02 5.32
C GLY A 58 1.98 -12.76 4.92
N GLY A 59 2.37 -13.21 3.72
CA GLY A 59 3.69 -13.04 3.14
C GLY A 59 3.74 -11.99 2.03
N ARG A 60 2.60 -11.63 1.44
CA ARG A 60 2.51 -10.58 0.41
C ARG A 60 1.41 -9.60 0.76
N ILE A 61 1.68 -8.32 0.56
CA ILE A 61 0.70 -7.25 0.79
C ILE A 61 0.71 -6.25 -0.36
N VAL A 62 -0.45 -5.66 -0.60
CA VAL A 62 -0.67 -4.58 -1.55
C VAL A 62 -1.20 -3.38 -0.78
N VAL A 63 -0.57 -2.22 -1.00
CA VAL A 63 -0.87 -0.97 -0.29
C VAL A 63 -1.18 0.12 -1.30
N GLY A 64 -2.34 0.76 -1.17
CA GLY A 64 -2.71 1.92 -1.98
C GLY A 64 -2.34 3.25 -1.33
N ALA A 65 -1.96 4.22 -2.17
CA ALA A 65 -1.76 5.63 -1.84
C ALA A 65 -2.46 6.49 -2.92
N PRO A 66 -3.80 6.66 -2.83
CA PRO A 66 -4.59 7.26 -3.90
C PRO A 66 -4.33 8.74 -4.14
N ASN A 67 -3.63 9.44 -3.25
CA ASN A 67 -3.32 10.86 -3.43
C ASN A 67 -1.87 11.10 -3.86
N HIS A 68 -1.12 10.05 -4.18
CA HIS A 68 0.24 10.19 -4.69
C HIS A 68 0.25 10.91 -6.05
N ASN A 69 1.20 11.81 -6.28
CA ASN A 69 1.25 12.61 -7.51
C ASN A 69 1.74 11.84 -8.73
N GLY A 70 2.34 10.67 -8.52
CA GLY A 70 2.87 9.82 -9.58
C GLY A 70 4.39 9.75 -9.51
N PRO A 71 5.07 9.16 -10.51
CA PRO A 71 6.51 9.31 -10.60
C PRO A 71 6.84 10.79 -10.85
N ASP A 72 7.85 11.33 -10.15
CA ASP A 72 8.40 12.65 -10.43
C ASP A 72 8.99 12.65 -11.85
N ASP A 73 8.24 13.11 -12.84
CA ASP A 73 8.65 13.09 -14.23
C ASP A 73 9.30 14.41 -14.69
N ASN A 74 9.23 15.49 -13.91
CA ASN A 74 9.65 16.81 -14.41
C ASN A 74 10.68 17.61 -13.59
N GLY A 75 11.08 17.20 -12.38
CA GLY A 75 12.20 17.85 -11.65
C GLY A 75 12.10 19.38 -11.45
N ASP A 76 10.94 20.00 -11.71
CA ASP A 76 10.76 21.45 -11.75
C ASP A 76 10.26 22.01 -10.40
N GLY A 77 10.00 21.14 -9.43
CA GLY A 77 9.58 21.53 -8.09
C GLY A 77 8.22 22.22 -8.04
N ILE A 78 7.47 22.27 -9.15
CA ILE A 78 6.15 22.89 -9.22
C ILE A 78 5.08 21.79 -9.29
N GLY A 79 4.81 21.24 -8.10
CA GLY A 79 3.50 21.17 -7.45
C GLY A 79 2.20 20.89 -8.21
N ASP A 80 2.19 20.40 -9.44
CA ASP A 80 0.95 19.94 -10.05
C ASP A 80 0.51 18.67 -9.30
N ARG A 81 -0.46 18.82 -8.41
CA ARG A 81 -1.07 17.69 -7.68
C ARG A 81 -1.87 16.87 -8.67
N ARG A 82 -1.16 16.03 -9.44
CA ARG A 82 -1.80 15.18 -10.45
C ARG A 82 -2.64 14.10 -9.79
N LEU A 83 -2.40 13.77 -8.51
CA LEU A 83 -3.20 12.80 -7.75
C LEU A 83 -3.50 11.52 -8.57
N VAL A 84 -2.53 11.08 -9.37
CA VAL A 84 -2.71 9.91 -10.24
C VAL A 84 -2.89 8.66 -9.40
N GLY A 85 -2.34 8.67 -8.17
CA GLY A 85 -2.37 7.59 -7.21
C GLY A 85 -1.37 6.50 -7.53
N GLN A 86 -1.04 5.69 -6.52
CA GLN A 86 -0.16 4.54 -6.68
C GLN A 86 -0.62 3.34 -5.84
N VAL A 87 -0.09 2.18 -6.22
CA VAL A 87 -0.15 0.94 -5.46
C VAL A 87 1.25 0.36 -5.34
N ARG A 88 1.65 -0.01 -4.13
CA ARG A 88 2.93 -0.65 -3.84
C ARG A 88 2.71 -2.07 -3.35
N VAL A 89 3.53 -2.99 -3.81
CA VAL A 89 3.49 -4.42 -3.48
C VAL A 89 4.71 -4.74 -2.64
N PHE A 90 4.51 -5.39 -1.50
CA PHE A 90 5.60 -5.81 -0.63
C PHE A 90 5.58 -7.32 -0.41
N GLN A 91 6.78 -7.88 -0.31
CA GLN A 91 7.05 -9.27 -0.03
C GLN A 91 7.81 -9.37 1.28
N TYR A 92 7.30 -10.19 2.20
CA TYR A 92 7.99 -10.51 3.45
C TYR A 92 9.16 -11.46 3.17
N MET A 93 10.30 -11.14 3.76
CA MET A 93 11.54 -11.90 3.72
C MET A 93 11.78 -12.48 5.13
N PRO A 94 11.40 -13.75 5.38
CA PRO A 94 11.46 -14.32 6.73
C PRO A 94 12.87 -14.40 7.30
N GLU A 95 13.87 -14.66 6.45
CA GLU A 95 15.28 -14.81 6.86
C GLU A 95 15.88 -13.54 7.50
N SER A 96 15.41 -12.37 7.07
CA SER A 96 15.89 -11.08 7.57
C SER A 96 14.85 -10.32 8.38
N ASN A 97 13.65 -10.89 8.56
CA ASN A 97 12.50 -10.24 9.19
C ASN A 97 12.27 -8.83 8.62
N ILE A 98 12.21 -8.71 7.30
CA ILE A 98 11.92 -7.43 6.62
C ILE A 98 10.80 -7.60 5.59
N TRP A 99 10.11 -6.49 5.32
CA TRP A 99 9.29 -6.33 4.14
C TRP A 99 10.09 -5.61 3.07
N ARG A 100 10.25 -6.26 1.93
CA ARG A 100 10.89 -5.67 0.74
C ARG A 100 9.82 -5.21 -0.24
N GLU A 101 10.01 -4.05 -0.83
CA GLU A 101 9.22 -3.64 -2.00
C GLU A 101 9.49 -4.60 -3.16
N ASP A 102 8.43 -5.17 -3.71
CA ASP A 102 8.44 -6.08 -4.85
C ASP A 102 8.01 -5.36 -6.14
N GLY A 103 7.26 -4.25 -6.03
CA GLY A 103 6.94 -3.40 -7.17
C GLY A 103 6.01 -2.24 -6.85
N VAL A 104 5.91 -1.31 -7.81
CA VAL A 104 5.03 -0.14 -7.75
C VAL A 104 4.25 0.02 -9.05
N LEU A 105 2.99 0.42 -8.95
CA LEU A 105 2.12 0.75 -10.07
C LEU A 105 1.51 2.13 -9.86
N TYR A 106 1.48 2.93 -10.92
CA TYR A 106 0.93 4.28 -10.90
C TYR A 106 -0.35 4.36 -11.72
N GLY A 107 -1.26 5.24 -11.32
CA GLY A 107 -2.29 5.75 -12.22
C GLY A 107 -1.66 6.49 -13.40
N LYS A 108 -2.41 6.58 -14.49
CA LYS A 108 -1.96 7.20 -15.74
C LYS A 108 -2.57 8.58 -15.98
N ASN A 109 -3.69 8.88 -15.32
CA ASN A 109 -4.45 10.11 -15.55
C ASN A 109 -4.46 10.99 -14.31
N ASN A 110 -4.45 12.31 -14.53
CA ASN A 110 -4.65 13.29 -13.46
C ASN A 110 -6.02 13.04 -12.78
N GLY A 111 -6.03 13.09 -11.45
CA GLY A 111 -7.22 12.88 -10.62
C GLY A 111 -7.71 11.43 -10.59
N GLN A 112 -7.03 10.48 -11.23
CA GLN A 112 -7.47 9.07 -11.27
C GLN A 112 -7.58 8.47 -9.87
N ARG A 113 -6.70 8.87 -8.95
CA ARG A 113 -6.66 8.33 -7.58
C ARG A 113 -6.57 6.80 -7.57
N TYR A 114 -5.67 6.26 -8.39
CA TYR A 114 -5.39 4.83 -8.49
C TYR A 114 -4.91 4.28 -7.13
N GLY A 115 -5.36 3.08 -6.75
CA GLY A 115 -5.08 2.54 -5.42
C GLY A 115 -6.07 2.98 -4.34
N PHE A 116 -7.22 3.56 -4.73
CA PHE A 116 -8.25 3.92 -3.76
C PHE A 116 -8.84 2.69 -3.05
N SER A 117 -8.98 1.58 -3.79
CA SER A 117 -9.32 0.26 -3.25
C SER A 117 -8.38 -0.78 -3.86
N VAL A 118 -8.04 -1.81 -3.08
CA VAL A 118 -7.24 -2.95 -3.54
C VAL A 118 -7.86 -4.24 -3.00
N SER A 119 -7.76 -5.31 -3.78
CA SER A 119 -8.15 -6.66 -3.35
C SER A 119 -7.18 -7.67 -3.94
N MET A 120 -6.59 -8.52 -3.11
CA MET A 120 -5.65 -9.55 -3.51
C MET A 120 -6.32 -10.91 -3.49
N TYR A 121 -5.98 -11.76 -4.46
CA TYR A 121 -6.36 -13.17 -4.45
C TYR A 121 -5.54 -13.94 -3.39
N LEU A 122 -6.11 -15.02 -2.84
CA LEU A 122 -5.56 -15.71 -1.66
C LEU A 122 -4.10 -16.19 -1.83
N ASP A 123 -3.73 -16.64 -3.03
CA ASP A 123 -2.36 -17.11 -3.31
C ASP A 123 -1.33 -15.98 -3.50
N GLY A 124 -1.76 -14.71 -3.47
CA GLY A 124 -0.93 -13.55 -3.66
C GLY A 124 -0.49 -13.27 -5.09
N SER A 125 -0.83 -14.10 -6.08
CA SER A 125 -0.38 -13.98 -7.48
C SER A 125 -1.01 -12.82 -8.24
N ARG A 126 -2.23 -12.43 -7.86
CA ARG A 126 -3.06 -11.45 -8.57
C ARG A 126 -3.75 -10.51 -7.59
N PHE A 127 -3.95 -9.27 -8.01
CA PHE A 127 -4.74 -8.29 -7.27
C PHE A 127 -5.46 -7.36 -8.23
N ALA A 128 -6.59 -6.83 -7.80
CA ALA A 128 -7.34 -5.79 -8.48
C ALA A 128 -7.10 -4.44 -7.79
N VAL A 129 -7.10 -3.38 -8.58
CA VAL A 129 -6.94 -2.00 -8.11
C VAL A 129 -8.09 -1.15 -8.63
N GLY A 130 -8.74 -0.42 -7.73
CA GLY A 130 -9.76 0.56 -8.04
C GLY A 130 -9.23 1.99 -8.03
N SER A 131 -9.90 2.82 -8.81
CA SER A 131 -9.73 4.28 -8.88
C SER A 131 -11.08 4.94 -8.63
N VAL A 132 -11.08 6.09 -7.95
CA VAL A 132 -12.31 6.89 -7.73
C VAL A 132 -12.32 8.18 -8.54
N GLY A 133 -11.35 8.35 -9.44
CA GLY A 133 -11.34 9.51 -10.34
C GLY A 133 -12.72 9.69 -10.95
N ASN A 134 -13.23 10.91 -10.86
CA ASN A 134 -14.51 11.29 -11.44
C ASN A 134 -14.49 10.88 -12.91
N GLY A 135 -15.28 9.87 -13.29
CA GLY A 135 -15.60 9.67 -14.69
C GLY A 135 -16.35 10.92 -15.17
N GLY A 136 -15.75 11.68 -16.09
CA GLY A 136 -16.38 12.81 -16.78
C GLY A 136 -15.46 14.03 -16.81
N ARG A 137 -15.12 14.63 -17.94
CA ARG A 137 -15.78 14.69 -19.26
C ARG A 137 -14.75 14.68 -20.39
#